data_AF-A0A844GBX0-F1
#
_entry.id   AF-A0A844GBX0-F1
#
_cell.length_a   1.000
_cell.length_b   1.000
_cell.length_c   1.000
_cell.angle_alpha   90.00
_cell.angle_beta   90.00
_cell.angle_gamma   90.00
#
_symmetry.space_group_name_H-M   'P 1'
#
loop_
_entity.id
_entity.type
_entity.pdbx_description
1 polymer ?
#
loop_
_entity_poly.entity_id
_entity_poly.type
_entity_poly.pdbx_seq_one_letter_code
_entity_poly.pdbx_strand_id
1 'polypeptide(L)'
;MAWCAVHACQLYLAFADLPVSESAAGIGENAPNLLRGILQVTVAGPSGVGTQATDAVSQAVMQHFKRGTVIPAGDGYVRVESVKRAPIIMGDAWVNRPVSITYYAYTTN
;
A
#
# COMPACT_ATOMS: atom_id res chain seq x y z
N MET A 1 -30.59 27.01 6.59
CA MET A 1 -29.30 27.20 5.89
C MET A 1 -28.19 27.08 6.92
N ALA A 2 -27.62 25.89 7.08
CA ALA A 2 -26.51 25.65 8.00
C ALA A 2 -25.21 25.62 7.19
N TRP A 3 -24.42 26.69 7.33
CA TRP A 3 -23.04 26.73 6.90
C TRP A 3 -22.23 25.88 7.88
N CYS A 4 -22.09 24.58 7.62
CA CYS A 4 -21.10 23.77 8.32
C CYS A 4 -19.75 24.01 7.65
N ALA A 5 -18.90 24.73 8.38
CA ALA A 5 -17.63 25.23 7.94
C ALA A 5 -16.68 24.13 7.44
N VAL A 6 -15.81 24.57 6.54
CA VAL A 6 -14.66 23.91 5.89
C VAL A 6 -13.62 23.45 6.93
N HIS A 7 -13.99 22.61 7.89
CA HIS A 7 -13.10 22.13 8.95
C HIS A 7 -13.24 20.61 9.10
N ALA A 8 -12.20 19.91 8.64
CA ALA A 8 -11.92 18.46 8.75
C ALA A 8 -12.48 17.51 7.67
N CYS A 9 -12.43 17.89 6.38
CA CYS A 9 -12.36 16.90 5.30
C CYS A 9 -10.91 16.39 5.16
N GLN A 10 -10.36 15.78 6.21
CA GLN A 10 -8.98 15.30 6.19
C GLN A 10 -8.96 13.84 5.76
N LEU A 11 -8.59 13.63 4.50
CA LEU A 11 -8.20 12.32 4.01
C LEU A 11 -6.87 11.93 4.66
N TYR A 12 -6.77 10.69 5.14
CA TYR A 12 -5.52 10.17 5.69
C TYR A 12 -5.16 8.81 5.08
N LEU A 13 -3.88 8.46 5.21
CA LEU A 13 -3.35 7.17 4.81
C LEU A 13 -2.98 6.38 6.07
N ALA A 14 -3.55 5.20 6.22
CA ALA A 14 -3.08 4.20 7.17
C ALA A 14 -2.28 3.14 6.42
N PHE A 15 -1.14 2.73 6.95
CA PHE A 15 -0.31 1.68 6.34
C PHE A 15 0.00 0.58 7.35
N ALA A 16 0.01 -0.65 6.87
CA ALA A 16 0.43 -1.83 7.61
C ALA A 16 1.34 -2.66 6.71
N ASP A 17 2.56 -2.93 7.18
CA ASP A 17 3.50 -3.81 6.49
C ASP A 17 3.38 -5.22 7.06
N LEU A 18 3.18 -6.20 6.18
CA LEU A 18 2.98 -7.60 6.52
C LEU A 18 4.09 -8.42 5.83
N PRO A 19 5.30 -8.46 6.41
CA PRO A 19 6.39 -9.27 5.88
C PRO A 19 6.10 -10.75 6.08
N VAL A 20 6.49 -11.56 5.11
CA VAL A 20 6.50 -13.03 5.19
C VAL A 20 7.92 -13.48 5.52
N SER A 21 8.05 -14.65 6.15
CA SER A 21 9.33 -15.30 6.40
C SER A 21 10.17 -15.44 5.13
N GLU A 22 11.48 -15.30 5.31
CA GLU A 22 12.47 -15.48 4.25
C GLU A 22 12.53 -16.95 3.79
N SER A 23 12.82 -17.15 2.51
CA SER A 23 13.06 -18.47 1.92
C SER A 23 14.30 -18.46 1.05
N ALA A 24 15.07 -19.55 1.02
CA ALA A 24 16.24 -19.65 0.16
C ALA A 24 15.84 -19.50 -1.31
N ALA A 25 16.44 -18.54 -2.02
CA ALA A 25 16.11 -18.27 -3.42
C ALA A 25 16.89 -19.17 -4.41
N GLY A 26 17.84 -19.97 -3.91
CA GLY A 26 18.70 -20.84 -4.71
C GLY A 26 19.34 -21.95 -3.90
N ILE A 27 20.12 -22.80 -4.59
CA ILE A 27 20.85 -23.92 -4.00
C ILE A 27 22.33 -23.53 -3.92
N GLY A 28 22.91 -23.53 -2.73
CA GLY A 28 24.33 -23.23 -2.48
C GLY A 28 24.55 -22.53 -1.14
N GLU A 29 25.77 -22.62 -0.60
CA GLU A 29 26.13 -22.04 0.72
C GLU A 29 26.00 -20.52 0.79
N ASN A 30 26.06 -19.83 -0.36
CA ASN A 30 25.94 -18.37 -0.48
C ASN A 30 24.70 -17.94 -1.30
N ALA A 31 23.67 -18.78 -1.39
CA ALA A 31 22.45 -18.41 -2.09
C ALA A 31 21.74 -17.24 -1.37
N PRO A 32 21.25 -16.22 -2.09
CA PRO A 32 20.50 -15.14 -1.46
C PRO A 32 19.15 -15.66 -0.94
N ASN A 33 18.65 -15.02 0.12
CA ASN A 33 17.29 -15.27 0.58
C ASN A 33 16.31 -14.35 -0.17
N LEU A 34 15.13 -14.89 -0.46
CA LEU A 34 14.00 -14.15 -0.98
C LEU A 34 13.07 -13.80 0.19
N LEU A 35 12.93 -12.50 0.44
CA LEU A 35 11.91 -11.94 1.32
C LEU A 35 10.72 -11.51 0.47
N ARG A 36 9.51 -11.87 0.90
CA ARG A 36 8.26 -11.41 0.28
C ARG A 36 7.40 -10.73 1.33
N GLY A 37 6.58 -9.78 0.91
CA GLY A 37 5.66 -9.11 1.83
C GLY A 37 4.48 -8.46 1.12
N ILE A 38 3.53 -8.02 1.93
CA ILE A 38 2.38 -7.24 1.47
C ILE A 38 2.34 -5.94 2.27
N LEU A 39 2.49 -4.82 1.58
CA LEU A 39 2.18 -3.51 2.14
C LEU A 39 0.71 -3.21 1.89
N GLN A 40 -0.06 -3.06 2.96
CA GLN A 40 -1.44 -2.61 2.91
C GLN A 40 -1.51 -1.11 3.16
N VAL A 41 -2.04 -0.36 2.20
CA VAL A 41 -2.31 1.08 2.31
C VAL A 41 -3.81 1.28 2.27
N THR A 42 -4.38 1.85 3.32
CA THR A 42 -5.79 2.21 3.38
C THR A 42 -5.94 3.72 3.25
N VAL A 43 -6.63 4.15 2.21
CA VAL A 43 -7.02 5.55 2.05
C VAL A 43 -8.36 5.75 2.75
N ALA A 44 -8.37 6.57 3.79
CA ALA A 44 -9.56 6.85 4.58
C ALA A 44 -10.03 8.29 4.32
N GLY A 45 -11.31 8.45 4.00
CA GLY A 45 -11.96 9.75 3.81
C GLY A 45 -13.25 9.85 4.64
N PRO A 46 -13.74 11.07 4.93
CA PRO A 46 -14.97 11.24 5.70
C PRO A 46 -16.18 10.67 4.95
N SER A 47 -17.10 10.04 5.69
CA SER A 47 -18.38 9.59 5.15
C SER A 47 -19.26 10.76 4.72
N GLY A 48 -20.13 10.55 3.73
CA GLY A 48 -21.08 11.55 3.24
C GLY A 48 -20.53 12.61 2.27
N VAL A 49 -19.21 12.68 2.04
CA VAL A 49 -18.57 13.67 1.14
C VAL A 49 -18.33 13.12 -0.28
N GLY A 50 -18.72 11.87 -0.54
CA GLY A 50 -18.47 11.16 -1.80
C GLY A 50 -17.07 10.52 -1.85
N THR A 51 -16.86 9.59 -2.79
CA THR A 51 -15.65 8.75 -2.82
C THR A 51 -14.56 9.25 -3.75
N GLN A 52 -14.81 10.31 -4.52
CA GLN A 52 -13.93 10.75 -5.60
C GLN A 52 -12.51 11.08 -5.12
N ALA A 53 -12.38 11.76 -3.97
CA ALA A 53 -11.07 12.08 -3.40
C ALA A 53 -10.32 10.81 -2.95
N THR A 54 -11.01 9.90 -2.27
CA THR A 54 -10.46 8.61 -1.83
C THR A 54 -10.03 7.75 -3.03
N ASP A 55 -10.82 7.75 -4.11
CA ASP A 55 -10.51 7.05 -5.34
C ASP A 55 -9.29 7.68 -6.06
N ALA A 56 -9.22 9.00 -6.17
CA ALA A 56 -8.10 9.70 -6.77
C ALA A 56 -6.77 9.42 -6.04
N VAL A 57 -6.78 9.50 -4.70
CA VAL A 57 -5.57 9.20 -3.90
C VAL A 57 -5.21 7.72 -4.01
N SER A 58 -6.18 6.81 -3.94
CA SER A 58 -5.89 5.38 -4.13
C SER A 58 -5.28 5.08 -5.52
N GLN A 59 -5.73 5.80 -6.56
CA GLN A 59 -5.17 5.69 -7.90
C GLN A 59 -3.73 6.21 -7.96
N ALA A 60 -3.44 7.33 -7.30
CA ALA A 60 -2.08 7.87 -7.20
C ALA A 60 -1.13 6.89 -6.49
N VAL A 61 -1.58 6.26 -5.39
CA VAL A 61 -0.82 5.19 -4.71
C VAL A 61 -0.52 4.05 -5.68
N MET A 62 -1.52 3.58 -6.42
CA MET A 62 -1.31 2.50 -7.41
C MET A 62 -0.31 2.89 -8.51
N GLN A 63 -0.35 4.13 -8.99
CA GLN A 63 0.57 4.61 -10.03
C GLN A 63 2.00 4.75 -9.51
N HIS A 64 2.16 5.21 -8.28
CA HIS A 64 3.46 5.31 -7.62
C HIS A 64 4.11 3.94 -7.46
N PHE A 65 3.34 2.96 -6.98
CA PHE A 65 3.81 1.59 -6.75
C PHE A 65 3.57 0.65 -7.93
N LYS A 66 3.49 1.12 -9.18
CA LYS A 66 3.20 0.24 -10.33
C LYS A 66 4.12 -1.00 -10.37
N ARG A 67 3.61 -2.11 -10.92
CA ARG A 67 4.39 -3.36 -11.05
C ARG A 67 5.75 -3.08 -11.69
N GLY A 68 6.80 -3.66 -11.10
CA GLY A 68 8.17 -3.49 -11.55
C GLY A 68 8.84 -2.23 -11.02
N THR A 69 8.16 -1.37 -10.26
CA THR A 69 8.82 -0.30 -9.50
C THR A 69 9.88 -0.92 -8.60
N VAL A 70 11.09 -0.38 -8.69
CA VAL A 70 12.24 -0.76 -7.88
C VAL A 70 12.53 0.37 -6.92
N ILE A 71 12.58 0.04 -5.63
CA ILE A 71 12.83 0.99 -4.55
C ILE A 71 14.16 0.59 -3.92
N PRO A 72 15.18 1.46 -3.92
CA PRO A 72 16.44 1.18 -3.23
C PRO A 72 16.20 1.08 -1.72
N ALA A 73 16.78 0.07 -1.08
CA ALA A 73 16.62 -0.17 0.36
C ALA A 73 17.95 -0.70 0.94
N GLY A 74 18.67 0.16 1.66
CA GLY A 74 20.02 -0.15 2.14
C GLY A 74 20.94 -0.54 0.98
N ASP A 75 21.60 -1.70 1.11
CA ASP A 75 22.50 -2.25 0.09
C ASP A 75 21.78 -3.08 -1.00
N GLY A 76 20.45 -3.18 -0.92
CA GLY A 76 19.62 -3.96 -1.82
C GLY A 76 18.50 -3.14 -2.47
N TYR A 77 17.52 -3.86 -2.99
CA TYR A 77 16.33 -3.27 -3.59
C TYR A 77 15.07 -4.08 -3.25
N VAL A 78 13.98 -3.36 -3.05
CA VAL A 78 12.63 -3.92 -2.98
C VAL A 78 11.97 -3.71 -4.35
N ARG A 79 11.36 -4.76 -4.89
CA ARG A 79 10.61 -4.67 -6.15
C ARG A 79 9.14 -4.97 -5.92
N VAL A 80 8.29 -4.15 -6.53
CA VAL A 80 6.85 -4.37 -6.52
C VAL A 80 6.47 -5.48 -7.51
N GLU A 81 5.87 -6.54 -7.01
CA GLU A 81 5.35 -7.66 -7.78
C GLU A 81 3.96 -7.36 -8.35
N SER A 82 3.06 -6.82 -7.52
CA SER A 82 1.70 -6.48 -7.95
C SER A 82 1.07 -5.41 -7.05
N VAL A 83 0.10 -4.67 -7.60
CA VAL A 83 -0.73 -3.73 -6.83
C VAL A 83 -2.19 -3.95 -7.17
N LYS A 84 -3.03 -4.03 -6.15
CA LYS A 84 -4.47 -4.24 -6.28
C LYS A 84 -5.22 -3.28 -5.36
N ARG A 85 -6.32 -2.73 -5.86
CA ARG A 85 -7.25 -1.92 -5.06
C ARG A 85 -8.50 -2.72 -4.77
N ALA A 86 -8.88 -2.81 -3.50
CA ALA A 86 -10.09 -3.46 -3.06
C ALA A 86 -11.31 -2.52 -3.22
N PRO A 87 -12.55 -3.03 -3.22
CA PRO A 87 -13.76 -2.22 -3.12
C PRO A 87 -13.72 -1.24 -1.94
N ILE A 88 -14.48 -0.14 -2.04
CA ILE A 88 -14.64 0.78 -0.92
C ILE A 88 -15.46 0.10 0.17
N ILE A 89 -15.03 0.29 1.41
CA ILE A 89 -15.73 -0.13 2.61
C ILE A 89 -16.33 1.13 3.23
N MET A 90 -17.65 1.20 3.29
CA MET A 90 -18.38 2.30 3.89
C MET A 90 -18.56 2.03 5.39
N GLY A 91 -18.15 2.97 6.22
CA GLY A 91 -18.46 3.01 7.66
C GLY A 91 -19.22 4.28 8.02
N ASP A 92 -19.62 4.37 9.30
CA ASP A 92 -20.48 5.47 9.77
C ASP A 92 -19.77 6.83 9.68
N ALA A 93 -18.51 6.90 10.13
CA ALA A 93 -17.70 8.13 10.09
C ALA A 93 -16.72 8.19 8.90
N TRP A 94 -16.29 7.03 8.39
CA TRP A 94 -15.20 6.94 7.42
C TRP A 94 -15.52 6.00 6.27
N VAL A 95 -15.05 6.34 5.08
CA VAL A 95 -14.97 5.45 3.92
C VAL A 95 -13.52 5.01 3.74
N ASN A 96 -13.30 3.71 3.62
CA ASN A 96 -11.98 3.13 3.51
C ASN A 96 -11.79 2.51 2.13
N ARG A 97 -10.69 2.83 1.47
CA ARG A 97 -10.29 2.25 0.18
C ARG A 97 -8.93 1.56 0.34
N PRO A 98 -8.94 0.23 0.56
CA PRO A 98 -7.70 -0.53 0.71
C PRO A 98 -6.98 -0.73 -0.63
N VAL A 99 -5.65 -0.62 -0.59
CA VAL A 99 -4.72 -0.92 -1.66
C VAL A 99 -3.69 -1.91 -1.12
N SER A 100 -3.55 -3.06 -1.75
CA SER A 100 -2.58 -4.10 -1.40
C SER A 100 -1.44 -4.07 -2.43
N ILE A 101 -0.21 -3.94 -1.93
CA ILE A 101 1.01 -3.90 -2.72
C ILE A 101 1.85 -5.11 -2.32
N THR A 102 1.98 -6.09 -3.22
CA THR A 102 2.86 -7.24 -3.02
C THR A 102 4.26 -6.88 -3.48
N TYR A 103 5.26 -7.13 -2.64
CA TYR A 103 6.66 -6.83 -2.94
C TYR A 103 7.56 -8.02 -2.60
N TYR A 104 8.76 -7.99 -3.16
CA TYR A 104 9.84 -8.91 -2.80
C TYR A 104 11.18 -8.21 -2.80
N ALA A 105 12.12 -8.75 -2.04
CA ALA A 105 13.50 -8.31 -1.97
C ALA A 105 14.43 -9.52 -1.92
N TYR A 106 15.63 -9.37 -2.46
CA TYR A 106 16.72 -10.31 -2.24
C TYR A 106 17.59 -9.77 -1.13
N THR A 107 17.80 -10.58 -0.09
CA THR A 107 18.78 -10.29 0.95
C THR A 107 19.93 -11.27 0.84
N THR A 108 21.14 -10.78 1.09
CA THR A 108 22.32 -11.62 1.28
C THR A 108 22.21 -12.31 2.64
N ASN A 109 22.68 -13.55 2.73
CA ASN A 109 22.94 -14.22 4.01
C ASN A 109 24.17 -13.61 4.70
#